data_AF-A0A2G5UEF6-F1
#
_entry.id   AF-A0A2G5UEF6-F1
#
_cell.length_a   1.000
_cell.length_b   1.000
_cell.length_c   1.000
_cell.angle_alpha   90.00
_cell.angle_beta   90.00
_cell.angle_gamma   90.00
#
_symmetry.space_group_name_H-M   'P 1'
#
loop_
_entity.id
_entity.type
_entity.pdbx_description
1 polymer ?
#
loop_
_entity_poly.entity_id
_entity_poly.type
_entity_poly.pdbx_seq_one_letter_code
_entity_poly.pdbx_strand_id
1 'polypeptide(L)'
;MELTEPKDMPELDSAAFAVHSMHLAICLSAFGFNSFLLYLLRKCCAFHAHMKIIMIHQTMAVMAADVYLLLRSTLGLWQSYDTPKPDPSVIVDDSQCAFSATVPDSLCMLFIWFPFLLVVERLYASQNYQNYENNGAPIIFKVLCGVMVMVA
;
A
#
# COMPACT_ATOMS: atom_id res chain seq x y z
N MET A 1 -50.52 21.49 20.70
CA MET A 1 -49.76 21.45 19.45
C MET A 1 -48.34 21.13 19.87
N GLU A 2 -48.03 19.84 19.94
CA GLU A 2 -46.70 19.38 20.36
C GLU A 2 -45.71 19.79 19.28
N LEU A 3 -44.70 20.55 19.70
CA LEU A 3 -43.59 20.98 18.87
C LEU A 3 -42.70 19.75 18.68
N THR A 4 -42.89 19.04 17.57
CA THR A 4 -42.00 17.94 17.21
C THR A 4 -40.63 18.53 16.89
N GLU A 5 -39.68 18.38 17.80
CA GLU A 5 -38.29 18.77 17.58
C GLU A 5 -37.77 18.07 16.31
N PRO A 6 -37.00 18.77 15.45
CA PRO A 6 -36.45 18.17 14.26
C PRO A 6 -35.49 17.06 14.70
N LYS A 7 -35.88 15.83 14.38
CA LYS A 7 -35.07 14.61 14.49
C LYS A 7 -33.65 14.93 14.06
N ASP A 8 -32.72 14.96 15.02
CA ASP A 8 -31.31 15.18 14.81
C ASP A 8 -30.86 14.27 13.66
N MET A 9 -30.63 14.87 12.49
CA MET A 9 -29.94 14.16 11.43
C MET A 9 -28.57 13.79 11.99
N PRO A 10 -28.06 12.57 11.75
CA PRO A 10 -26.72 12.23 12.18
C PRO A 10 -25.78 13.29 11.61
N GLU A 11 -25.15 14.07 12.49
CA GLU A 11 -24.09 15.00 12.12
C GLU A 11 -22.99 14.16 11.47
N LEU A 12 -23.06 14.09 10.14
CA LEU A 12 -22.05 13.51 9.30
C LEU A 12 -20.75 14.20 9.69
N ASP A 13 -19.81 13.41 10.22
CA ASP A 13 -18.52 13.94 10.63
C ASP A 13 -17.75 14.35 9.37
N SER A 14 -17.98 15.59 8.94
CA SER A 14 -17.55 16.14 7.66
C SER A 14 -16.04 16.01 7.47
N ALA A 15 -15.29 16.06 8.58
CA ALA A 15 -13.85 15.85 8.59
C ALA A 15 -13.47 14.40 8.27
N ALA A 16 -14.09 13.41 8.92
CA ALA A 16 -13.83 11.99 8.66
C ALA A 16 -14.21 11.59 7.22
N PHE A 17 -15.35 12.09 6.74
CA PHE A 17 -15.80 11.90 5.37
C PHE A 17 -14.80 12.47 4.34
N ALA A 18 -14.32 13.72 4.57
CA ALA A 18 -13.35 14.36 3.71
C ALA A 18 -12.01 13.60 3.69
N VAL A 19 -11.53 13.14 4.85
CA VAL A 19 -10.29 12.36 4.97
C VAL A 19 -10.38 11.05 4.19
N HIS A 20 -11.44 10.26 4.39
CA HIS A 20 -11.62 9.00 3.67
C HIS A 20 -11.77 9.20 2.16
N SER A 21 -12.47 10.27 1.74
CA SER A 21 -12.62 10.62 0.32
C SER A 21 -11.30 11.03 -0.33
N MET A 22 -10.50 11.86 0.32
CA MET A 22 -9.17 12.25 -0.17
C MET A 22 -8.25 11.04 -0.27
N HIS A 23 -8.26 10.17 0.75
CA HIS A 23 -7.41 8.99 0.78
C HIS A 23 -7.79 8.00 -0.34
N LEU A 24 -9.09 7.81 -0.62
CA LEU A 24 -9.55 7.02 -1.77
C LEU A 24 -9.02 7.58 -3.10
N ALA A 25 -9.09 8.90 -3.30
CA ALA A 25 -8.60 9.54 -4.52
C ALA A 25 -7.07 9.35 -4.70
N ILE A 26 -6.31 9.50 -3.60
CA ILE A 26 -4.86 9.28 -3.60
C ILE A 26 -4.55 7.82 -3.94
N CYS A 27 -5.16 6.85 -3.26
CA CYS A 27 -4.88 5.43 -3.52
C CYS A 27 -5.31 4.99 -4.92
N LEU A 28 -6.42 5.51 -5.46
CA LEU A 28 -6.86 5.18 -6.82
C LEU A 28 -5.90 5.72 -7.88
N SER A 29 -5.44 6.96 -7.71
CA SER A 29 -4.44 7.56 -8.61
C SER A 29 -3.09 6.86 -8.51
N ALA A 30 -2.64 6.52 -7.30
CA ALA A 30 -1.43 5.74 -7.07
C ALA A 30 -1.52 4.35 -7.72
N PHE A 31 -2.62 3.64 -7.54
CA PHE A 31 -2.84 2.33 -8.14
C PHE A 31 -2.81 2.38 -9.68
N GLY A 32 -3.43 3.40 -10.28
CA GLY A 32 -3.40 3.62 -11.73
C GLY A 32 -1.98 3.88 -12.24
N PHE A 33 -1.23 4.76 -11.57
CA PHE A 33 0.15 5.06 -11.91
C PHE A 33 1.07 3.83 -11.76
N ASN A 34 0.94 3.11 -10.65
CA ASN A 34 1.71 1.88 -10.38
C ASN A 34 1.39 0.77 -11.40
N SER A 35 0.13 0.63 -11.81
CA SER A 35 -0.26 -0.31 -12.86
C SER A 35 0.37 0.04 -14.20
N PHE A 36 0.39 1.33 -14.57
CA PHE A 36 1.06 1.80 -15.77
C PHE A 36 2.57 1.59 -15.71
N LEU A 37 3.20 1.88 -14.57
CA LEU A 37 4.62 1.63 -14.34
C LEU A 37 4.94 0.13 -14.47
N LEU A 38 4.13 -0.74 -13.88
CA LEU A 38 4.30 -2.20 -13.99
C LEU A 38 4.19 -2.67 -15.44
N TYR A 39 3.24 -2.11 -16.20
CA TYR A 39 3.10 -2.39 -17.63
C TYR A 39 4.36 -1.97 -18.41
N LEU A 40 4.85 -0.76 -18.18
CA LEU A 40 6.08 -0.26 -18.80
C LEU A 40 7.29 -1.12 -18.43
N LEU A 41 7.46 -1.45 -17.16
CA LEU A 41 8.56 -2.30 -16.68
C LEU A 41 8.53 -3.66 -17.38
N ARG A 42 7.35 -4.26 -17.58
CA ARG A 42 7.22 -5.54 -18.31
C ARG A 42 7.58 -5.41 -19.79
N LYS A 43 7.14 -4.35 -20.46
CA LYS A 43 7.31 -4.14 -21.91
C LYS A 43 8.66 -3.57 -22.32
N CYS A 44 9.28 -2.73 -21.49
CA CYS A 44 10.59 -2.15 -21.78
C CYS A 44 11.71 -3.16 -21.52
N CYS A 45 12.61 -3.28 -22.51
CA CYS A 45 13.85 -4.05 -22.41
C CYS A 45 15.06 -3.20 -21.99
N ALA A 46 14.88 -1.89 -21.80
CA ALA A 46 15.96 -0.96 -21.45
C ALA A 46 16.54 -1.18 -20.04
N PHE A 47 15.81 -1.87 -19.17
CA PHE A 47 16.27 -2.17 -17.81
C PHE A 47 16.94 -3.54 -17.76
N HIS A 48 18.12 -3.59 -17.12
CA HIS A 48 18.75 -4.87 -16.76
C HIS A 48 17.77 -5.74 -15.96
N ALA A 49 17.85 -7.04 -16.19
CA ALA A 49 16.89 -8.00 -15.63
C ALA A 49 16.77 -7.90 -14.09
N HIS A 50 17.89 -7.66 -13.39
CA HIS A 50 17.95 -7.54 -11.93
C HIS A 50 17.13 -6.35 -11.41
N MET A 51 17.41 -5.16 -11.94
CA MET A 51 16.68 -3.94 -11.58
C MET A 51 15.18 -4.07 -11.91
N LYS A 52 14.87 -4.65 -13.07
CA LYS A 52 13.49 -4.91 -13.50
C LYS A 52 12.74 -5.82 -12.50
N ILE A 53 13.39 -6.86 -11.98
CA ILE A 53 12.79 -7.76 -10.98
C ILE A 53 12.50 -7.00 -9.67
N ILE A 54 13.46 -6.23 -9.16
CA ILE A 54 13.31 -5.48 -7.91
C ILE A 54 12.20 -4.45 -8.05
N MET A 55 12.21 -3.67 -9.14
CA MET A 55 11.18 -2.66 -9.40
C MET A 55 9.80 -3.29 -9.55
N ILE A 56 9.67 -4.43 -10.24
CA ILE A 56 8.38 -5.13 -10.35
C ILE A 56 7.86 -5.54 -8.97
N HIS A 57 8.70 -6.13 -8.10
CA HIS A 57 8.25 -6.54 -6.77
C HIS A 57 7.90 -5.34 -5.90
N GLN A 58 8.69 -4.26 -5.98
CA GLN A 58 8.38 -3.01 -5.31
C GLN A 58 7.02 -2.45 -5.76
N THR A 59 6.79 -2.32 -7.07
CA THR A 59 5.52 -1.81 -7.61
C THR A 59 4.34 -2.70 -7.23
N MET A 60 4.52 -4.02 -7.23
CA MET A 60 3.48 -4.96 -6.76
C MET A 60 3.18 -4.79 -5.26
N ALA A 61 4.20 -4.58 -4.42
CA ALA A 61 4.02 -4.32 -3.00
C ALA A 61 3.28 -3.00 -2.74
N VAL A 62 3.62 -1.94 -3.49
CA VAL A 62 2.89 -0.67 -3.42
C VAL A 62 1.42 -0.86 -3.82
N MET A 63 1.16 -1.58 -4.91
CA MET A 63 -0.21 -1.88 -5.33
C MET A 63 -1.00 -2.68 -4.28
N ALA A 64 -0.35 -3.63 -3.58
CA ALA A 64 -0.98 -4.37 -2.50
C ALA A 64 -1.35 -3.45 -1.32
N ALA A 65 -0.46 -2.51 -0.97
CA ALA A 65 -0.74 -1.48 0.03
C ALA A 65 -1.88 -0.55 -0.42
N ASP A 66 -1.89 -0.10 -1.68
CA ASP A 66 -2.96 0.72 -2.25
C ASP A 66 -4.32 0.01 -2.13
N VAL A 67 -4.39 -1.29 -2.44
CA VAL A 67 -5.61 -2.10 -2.30
C VAL A 67 -6.06 -2.19 -0.85
N TYR A 68 -5.15 -2.46 0.09
CA TYR A 68 -5.45 -2.49 1.51
C TYR A 68 -6.06 -1.15 2.00
N LEU A 69 -5.41 -0.04 1.63
CA LEU A 69 -5.82 1.31 1.99
C LEU A 69 -7.16 1.71 1.34
N LEU A 70 -7.41 1.30 0.10
CA LEU A 70 -8.70 1.47 -0.58
C LEU A 70 -9.83 0.75 0.15
N LEU A 71 -9.63 -0.52 0.51
CA LEU A 71 -10.63 -1.30 1.25
C LEU A 71 -10.93 -0.66 2.60
N ARG A 72 -9.89 -0.30 3.36
CA ARG A 72 -10.03 0.39 4.65
C ARG A 72 -10.82 1.69 4.53
N SER A 73 -10.54 2.50 3.52
CA SER A 73 -11.17 3.82 3.36
C SER A 73 -12.59 3.73 2.84
N THR A 74 -12.88 2.73 2.00
CA THR A 74 -14.24 2.43 1.55
C THR A 74 -15.11 2.02 2.73
N LEU A 75 -14.58 1.21 3.65
CA LEU A 75 -15.27 0.83 4.89
C LEU A 75 -15.46 2.00 5.85
N GLY A 76 -14.44 2.85 6.04
CA GLY A 76 -14.57 4.06 6.86
C GLY A 76 -15.61 5.04 6.30
N LEU A 77 -15.69 5.17 4.97
CA LEU A 77 -16.73 5.95 4.31
C LEU A 77 -18.12 5.34 4.51
N TRP A 78 -18.25 4.01 4.35
CA TRP A 78 -19.50 3.30 4.61
C TRP A 78 -19.99 3.49 6.04
N GLN A 79 -19.09 3.35 7.02
CA GLN A 79 -19.40 3.57 8.43
C GLN A 79 -19.84 5.01 8.73
N SER A 80 -19.31 5.98 7.99
CA SER A 80 -19.71 7.38 8.10
C SER A 80 -21.15 7.62 7.59
N TYR A 81 -21.65 6.78 6.69
CA TYR A 81 -22.99 6.93 6.10
C TYR A 81 -24.10 6.17 6.86
N ASP A 82 -23.83 4.94 7.30
CA ASP A 82 -24.92 3.96 7.55
C ASP A 82 -24.93 3.38 8.97
N THR A 83 -24.01 3.78 9.85
CA THR A 83 -23.93 3.23 11.22
C THR A 83 -24.10 4.30 12.30
N PRO A 84 -24.92 4.04 13.35
CA PRO A 84 -24.91 4.83 14.58
C PRO A 84 -23.48 4.89 15.12
N LYS A 85 -23.01 6.09 15.52
CA LYS A 85 -21.69 6.24 16.14
C LYS A 85 -21.61 5.27 17.33
N PRO A 86 -20.61 4.35 17.36
CA PRO A 86 -20.46 3.45 18.49
C PRO A 86 -20.25 4.26 19.77
N ASP A 87 -20.87 3.83 20.85
CA ASP A 87 -20.79 4.48 22.16
C ASP A 87 -19.31 4.60 22.56
N PRO A 88 -18.78 5.79 22.86
CA PRO A 88 -17.35 6.01 23.16
C PRO A 88 -16.88 5.31 24.45
N SER A 89 -17.80 4.70 25.20
CA SER A 89 -17.53 3.88 26.38
C SER A 89 -17.09 2.44 26.05
N VAL A 90 -17.29 1.99 24.80
CA VAL A 90 -16.89 0.66 24.35
C VAL A 90 -15.48 0.71 23.80
N ILE A 91 -14.52 0.20 24.58
CA ILE A 91 -13.14 0.00 24.12
C ILE A 91 -13.16 -1.18 23.14
N VAL A 92 -13.16 -0.89 21.84
CA VAL A 92 -13.02 -1.90 20.80
C VAL A 92 -11.53 -2.22 20.66
N ASP A 93 -11.17 -3.49 20.84
CA ASP A 93 -9.81 -3.97 20.62
C ASP A 93 -9.52 -4.05 19.11
N ASP A 94 -8.39 -3.46 18.67
CA ASP A 94 -7.95 -3.43 17.27
C ASP A 94 -7.77 -4.85 16.69
N SER A 95 -7.55 -5.86 17.55
CA SER A 95 -7.47 -7.27 17.14
C SER A 95 -8.77 -7.84 16.57
N GLN A 96 -9.91 -7.21 16.89
CA GLN A 96 -11.24 -7.62 16.44
C GLN A 96 -11.69 -6.88 15.18
N CYS A 97 -10.93 -5.87 14.76
CA CYS A 97 -11.22 -5.08 13.57
C CYS A 97 -10.71 -5.80 12.31
N ALA A 98 -11.52 -5.80 11.24
CA ALA A 98 -11.10 -6.31 9.94
C ALA A 98 -9.91 -5.52 9.34
N PHE A 99 -9.72 -4.27 9.77
CA PHE A 99 -8.63 -3.38 9.38
C PHE A 99 -8.09 -2.66 10.61
N SER A 100 -6.76 -2.62 10.76
CA SER A 100 -6.11 -1.88 11.82
C SER A 100 -6.28 -0.37 11.62
N ALA A 101 -6.36 0.37 12.74
CA ALA A 101 -6.27 1.82 12.75
C ALA A 101 -4.89 2.32 12.28
N THR A 102 -3.85 1.51 12.39
CA THR A 102 -2.50 1.81 11.90
C THR A 102 -2.22 1.13 10.56
N VAL A 103 -1.26 1.66 9.80
CA VAL A 103 -0.73 0.95 8.64
C VAL A 103 0.02 -0.28 9.16
N PRO A 104 -0.22 -1.49 8.63
CA PRO A 104 0.52 -2.68 9.04
C PRO A 104 2.03 -2.48 8.93
N ASP A 105 2.77 -2.81 9.99
CA ASP A 105 4.24 -2.70 10.04
C ASP A 105 4.90 -3.49 8.89
N SER A 106 4.28 -4.59 8.46
CA SER A 106 4.73 -5.39 7.32
C SER A 106 4.78 -4.59 6.02
N LEU A 107 3.78 -3.74 5.75
CA LEU A 107 3.79 -2.86 4.58
C LEU A 107 4.92 -1.84 4.68
N CYS A 108 5.10 -1.22 5.86
CA CYS A 108 6.20 -0.28 6.10
C CYS A 108 7.57 -0.93 5.87
N MET A 109 7.77 -2.17 6.32
CA MET A 109 9.00 -2.92 6.10
C MET A 109 9.26 -3.18 4.61
N LEU A 110 8.23 -3.52 3.81
CA LEU A 110 8.37 -3.69 2.37
C LEU A 110 8.81 -2.38 1.68
N PHE A 111 8.23 -1.24 2.07
CA PHE A 111 8.59 0.07 1.51
C PHE A 111 10.01 0.51 1.83
N ILE A 112 10.61 0.04 2.92
CA ILE A 112 12.01 0.32 3.28
C ILE A 112 12.95 -0.66 2.58
N TRP A 113 12.57 -1.94 2.54
CA TRP A 113 13.43 -3.00 2.04
C TRP A 113 13.66 -2.96 0.54
N PHE A 114 12.64 -2.69 -0.27
CA PHE A 114 12.80 -2.66 -1.72
C PHE A 114 13.75 -1.56 -2.21
N PRO A 115 13.63 -0.29 -1.75
CA PRO A 115 14.62 0.75 -2.06
C PRO A 115 16.01 0.39 -1.57
N PHE A 116 16.14 -0.22 -0.39
CA PHE A 116 17.44 -0.66 0.12
C PHE A 116 18.07 -1.72 -0.79
N LEU A 117 17.32 -2.75 -1.18
CA LEU A 117 17.78 -3.76 -2.13
C LEU A 117 18.20 -3.16 -3.46
N LEU A 118 17.45 -2.16 -3.94
CA LEU A 118 17.78 -1.45 -5.17
C LEU A 118 19.10 -0.68 -5.04
N VAL A 119 19.37 -0.02 -3.91
CA VAL A 119 20.66 0.63 -3.65
C VAL A 119 21.80 -0.38 -3.61
N VAL A 120 21.62 -1.50 -2.90
CA VAL A 120 22.64 -2.58 -2.83
C VAL A 120 22.92 -3.16 -4.22
N GLU A 121 21.88 -3.41 -5.02
CA GLU A 121 22.01 -3.90 -6.39
C GLU A 121 22.80 -2.92 -7.26
N ARG A 122 22.49 -1.63 -7.18
CA ARG A 122 23.20 -0.59 -7.93
C ARG A 122 24.66 -0.43 -7.51
N LEU A 123 24.96 -0.54 -6.21
CA LEU A 123 26.33 -0.53 -5.70
C LEU A 123 27.11 -1.74 -6.21
N TYR A 124 26.50 -2.92 -6.18
CA TYR A 124 27.12 -4.15 -6.68
C TYR A 124 27.39 -4.09 -8.19
N ALA A 125 26.43 -3.57 -8.97
CA ALA A 125 26.59 -3.36 -10.41
C ALA A 125 27.73 -2.38 -10.71
N SER A 126 27.85 -1.30 -9.94
CA SER A 126 28.91 -0.30 -10.10
C SER A 126 30.30 -0.86 -9.80
N GLN A 127 30.42 -1.76 -8.82
CA GLN A 127 31.72 -2.33 -8.43
C GLN A 127 32.16 -3.48 -9.34
N ASN A 128 31.21 -4.24 -9.90
CA ASN A 128 31.49 -5.48 -10.63
C ASN A 128 31.04 -5.43 -12.10
N TYR A 129 31.21 -4.29 -12.78
CA TYR A 129 30.63 -4.06 -14.11
C TYR A 129 30.96 -5.14 -15.16
N GLN A 130 32.18 -5.72 -15.13
CA GLN A 130 32.62 -6.74 -16.11
C GLN A 130 31.94 -8.09 -15.93
N ASN A 131 31.65 -8.48 -14.68
CA ASN A 131 31.07 -9.77 -14.34
C ASN A 131 29.59 -9.68 -13.96
N TYR A 132 29.02 -8.48 -13.94
CA TYR A 132 27.66 -8.22 -13.48
C TYR A 132 26.62 -8.99 -14.31
N GLU A 133 26.76 -9.03 -15.64
CA GLU A 133 25.82 -9.73 -16.52
C GLU A 133 25.97 -11.26 -16.51
N ASN A 134 27.17 -11.76 -16.17
CA ASN A 134 27.48 -13.20 -16.20
C ASN A 134 27.36 -13.89 -14.83
N ASN A 135 27.29 -13.11 -13.74
CA ASN A 135 27.13 -13.66 -12.40
C ASN A 135 25.69 -14.11 -12.14
N GLY A 136 25.52 -15.20 -11.37
CA GLY A 136 24.22 -15.74 -10.90
C GLY A 136 23.42 -14.82 -9.95
N ALA A 137 23.78 -13.55 -9.87
CA ALA A 137 23.10 -12.52 -9.11
C ALA A 137 21.58 -12.36 -9.41
N PRO A 138 21.01 -12.64 -10.61
CA PRO A 138 19.57 -12.44 -10.83
C PRO A 138 18.73 -13.48 -10.08
N ILE A 139 19.32 -14.64 -9.78
CA ILE A 139 18.66 -15.68 -8.97
C ILE A 139 18.63 -15.23 -7.50
N ILE A 140 19.70 -14.65 -6.99
CA ILE A 140 19.81 -14.18 -5.61
C ILE A 140 18.79 -13.05 -5.35
N PHE A 141 18.69 -12.06 -6.25
CA PHE A 141 17.72 -10.97 -6.08
C PHE A 141 16.25 -11.45 -6.18
N LYS A 142 15.94 -12.44 -7.03
CA LYS A 142 14.61 -13.07 -7.04
C LYS A 142 14.27 -13.74 -5.72
N VAL A 143 15.22 -14.51 -5.17
CA VAL A 143 15.04 -15.20 -3.89
C VAL A 143 14.88 -14.20 -2.75
N LEU A 144 15.72 -13.16 -2.69
CA LEU A 144 15.62 -12.11 -1.67
C LEU A 144 14.27 -11.37 -1.74
N CYS A 145 13.81 -10.98 -2.93
CA CYS A 145 12.50 -10.37 -3.09
C CYS A 145 11.36 -11.31 -2.66
N GLY A 146 11.45 -12.60 -2.99
CA GLY A 146 10.45 -13.60 -2.59
C GLY A 146 10.40 -13.83 -1.08
N VAL A 147 11.55 -13.95 -0.43
CA VAL A 147 11.65 -14.11 1.04
C VAL A 147 11.09 -12.88 1.75
N MET A 148 11.39 -11.68 1.27
CA MET A 148 10.90 -10.45 1.90
C MET A 148 9.38 -10.30 1.80
N VAL A 149 8.76 -10.75 0.70
CA VAL A 149 7.30 -10.78 0.56
C VAL A 149 6.65 -11.86 1.43
N MET A 150 7.36 -12.94 1.77
CA MET A 150 6.85 -13.98 2.68
C MET A 150 7.00 -13.62 4.17
N VAL A 151 8.01 -12.82 4.51
CA VAL A 151 8.29 -12.40 5.89
C VAL A 151 7.45 -11.19 6.30
N ALA A 152 7.01 -10.38 5.33
CA ALA A 152 6.05 -9.31 5.52
C ALA A 152 4.60 -9.84 5.48
#